data_AF-A0A4R4VKK6-F1
#
_entry.id   AF-A0A4R4VKK6-F1
#
_cell.length_a   1.000
_cell.length_b   1.000
_cell.length_c   1.000
_cell.angle_alpha   90.00
_cell.angle_beta   90.00
_cell.angle_gamma   90.00
#
_symmetry.space_group_name_H-M   'P 1'
#
loop_
_entity.id
_entity.type
_entity.pdbx_description
1 polymer ?
#
loop_
_entity_poly.entity_id
_entity_poly.type
_entity_poly.pdbx_seq_one_letter_code
_entity_poly.pdbx_strand_id
1 'polypeptide(L)'
;MSHTHAQSSDARTQAIVRELGTIHERAAKDHQVGEPGLYSRIMVIVDDEIPAEGDAERCYLTPVAAPRSGQGYYTLTAADGAPCPEDVSPDEARLSQQDSEVATLLEAYDWISDQGLSVATESIQVILISNIGPCTGCKARLQIFYADLVAKASEIGKKVSITVASVYNTAEASRDRTRGDKIGTTYGYPDAVKTPYSFSGQQGAYWLFRLPGLK
;
A
#
# COMPACT_ATOMS: atom_id res chain seq x y z
N MET A 1 20.50 12.30 -27.12
CA MET A 1 20.36 10.83 -27.03
C MET A 1 20.03 10.52 -25.58
N SER A 2 18.74 10.39 -25.25
CA SER A 2 18.30 10.09 -23.88
C SER A 2 18.44 8.59 -23.65
N HIS A 3 19.25 8.22 -22.66
CA HIS A 3 19.32 6.87 -22.15
C HIS A 3 18.24 6.72 -21.07
N THR A 4 17.08 6.20 -21.43
CA THR A 4 16.10 5.69 -20.46
C THR A 4 16.66 4.38 -19.91
N HIS A 5 17.39 4.45 -18.80
CA HIS A 5 17.83 3.27 -18.07
C HIS A 5 16.60 2.65 -17.40
N ALA A 6 15.98 1.67 -18.05
CA ALA A 6 15.10 0.73 -17.37
C ALA A 6 15.91 0.09 -16.22
N GLN A 7 15.60 0.46 -14.98
CA GLN A 7 16.29 -0.06 -13.81
C GLN A 7 15.89 -1.53 -13.58
N SER A 8 16.89 -2.38 -13.29
CA SER A 8 16.69 -3.83 -13.16
C SER A 8 15.72 -4.20 -12.03
N SER A 9 15.09 -5.37 -12.11
CA SER A 9 14.18 -5.89 -11.07
C SER A 9 14.83 -5.92 -9.67
N ASP A 10 16.16 -5.97 -9.61
CA ASP A 10 16.94 -5.97 -8.37
C ASP A 10 16.84 -4.63 -7.62
N ALA A 11 16.88 -3.49 -8.32
CA ALA A 11 16.79 -2.16 -7.68
C ALA A 11 15.45 -1.96 -6.97
N ARG A 12 14.35 -2.40 -7.61
CA ARG A 12 13.01 -2.34 -7.03
C ARG A 12 12.87 -3.25 -5.81
N THR A 13 13.39 -4.48 -5.90
CA THR A 13 13.41 -5.40 -4.76
C THR A 13 14.21 -4.82 -3.60
N GLN A 14 15.39 -4.24 -3.85
CA GLN A 14 16.18 -3.59 -2.81
C GLN A 14 15.46 -2.43 -2.14
N ALA A 15 14.75 -1.59 -2.92
CA ALA A 15 13.95 -0.50 -2.38
C ALA A 15 12.80 -1.01 -1.49
N ILE A 16 12.03 -2.00 -1.97
CA ILE A 16 10.97 -2.65 -1.18
C ILE A 16 11.52 -3.20 0.14
N VAL A 17 12.66 -3.89 0.09
CA VAL A 17 13.29 -4.50 1.26
C VAL A 17 13.78 -3.44 2.25
N ARG A 18 14.37 -2.34 1.77
CA ARG A 18 14.77 -1.20 2.59
C ARG A 18 13.56 -0.61 3.31
N GLU A 19 12.47 -0.37 2.59
CA GLU A 19 11.27 0.22 3.16
C GLU A 19 10.56 -0.70 4.16
N LEU A 20 10.55 -2.01 3.93
CA LEU A 20 10.13 -3.00 4.92
C LEU A 20 10.98 -2.93 6.19
N GLY A 21 12.31 -2.78 6.05
CA GLY A 21 13.24 -2.57 7.16
C GLY A 21 12.83 -1.36 8.01
N THR A 22 12.53 -0.22 7.39
CA THR A 22 12.07 1.00 8.09
C THR A 22 10.77 0.77 8.86
N ILE A 23 9.80 0.05 8.27
CA ILE A 23 8.54 -0.28 8.96
C ILE A 23 8.81 -1.18 10.17
N HIS A 24 9.68 -2.18 10.04
CA HIS A 24 10.02 -3.08 11.15
C HIS A 24 10.74 -2.38 12.29
N GLU A 25 11.64 -1.45 12.00
CA GLU A 25 12.29 -0.64 13.03
C GLU A 25 11.29 0.23 13.80
N ARG A 26 10.29 0.79 13.12
CA ARG A 26 9.20 1.55 13.74
C ARG A 26 8.32 0.64 14.61
N ALA A 27 7.88 -0.49 14.07
CA ALA A 27 7.08 -1.46 14.80
C ALA A 27 7.82 -2.01 16.04
N ALA A 28 9.13 -2.28 15.94
CA ALA A 28 9.94 -2.79 17.05
C ALA A 28 10.09 -1.77 18.20
N LYS A 29 10.18 -0.47 17.89
CA LYS A 29 10.24 0.59 18.91
C LYS A 29 8.94 0.67 19.71
N ASP A 30 7.80 0.50 19.05
CA ASP A 30 6.48 0.63 19.68
C ASP A 30 6.00 -0.68 20.33
N HIS A 31 6.51 -1.84 19.90
CA HIS A 31 6.26 -3.18 20.49
C HIS A 31 6.62 -3.32 21.98
N GLN A 32 7.33 -2.36 22.59
CA GLN A 32 7.50 -2.35 24.04
C GLN A 32 6.16 -2.12 24.78
N VAL A 33 5.07 -1.79 24.07
CA VAL A 33 3.73 -1.57 24.63
C VAL A 33 2.68 -2.50 23.98
N GLY A 34 2.56 -3.72 24.47
CA GLY A 34 1.29 -4.47 24.52
C GLY A 34 0.82 -5.24 23.27
N GLU A 35 0.86 -4.69 22.06
CA GLU A 35 0.41 -5.39 20.83
C GLU A 35 1.16 -4.92 19.57
N PRO A 36 1.35 -5.79 18.56
CA PRO A 36 1.96 -5.40 17.30
C PRO A 36 1.06 -4.43 16.53
N GLY A 37 1.44 -3.16 16.55
CA GLY A 37 0.81 -2.15 15.71
C GLY A 37 0.92 -2.48 14.21
N LEU A 38 -0.13 -2.15 13.46
CA LEU A 38 -0.12 -2.09 12.00
C LEU A 38 0.57 -0.78 11.57
N TYR A 39 1.66 -0.89 10.80
CA TYR A 39 2.40 0.24 10.25
C TYR A 39 2.42 0.12 8.74
N SER A 40 2.14 1.22 8.07
CA SER A 40 2.01 1.26 6.61
C SER A 40 2.81 2.42 6.04
N ARG A 41 3.19 2.28 4.79
CA ARG A 41 3.61 3.38 3.91
C ARG A 41 3.32 3.03 2.47
N ILE A 42 3.27 4.04 1.62
CA ILE A 42 3.11 3.86 0.18
C ILE A 42 4.34 4.37 -0.55
N MET A 43 4.84 3.54 -1.46
CA MET A 43 5.86 3.89 -2.43
C MET A 43 5.19 4.10 -3.79
N VAL A 44 5.31 5.30 -4.34
CA VAL A 44 4.83 5.69 -5.67
C VAL A 44 6.02 5.79 -6.62
N ILE A 45 6.11 4.84 -7.55
CA ILE A 45 7.11 4.81 -8.62
C ILE A 45 6.45 5.38 -9.87
N VAL A 46 7.09 6.35 -10.51
CA VAL A 46 6.62 6.95 -11.77
C VAL A 46 7.66 6.66 -12.84
N ASP A 47 7.25 6.11 -13.98
CA ASP A 47 8.13 5.82 -15.13
C ASP A 47 9.41 5.03 -14.73
N ASP A 48 9.22 4.04 -13.85
CA ASP A 48 10.26 3.20 -13.24
C ASP A 48 11.30 3.95 -12.37
N GLU A 49 11.06 5.21 -12.01
CA GLU A 49 11.86 5.96 -11.06
C GLU A 49 11.49 5.61 -9.62
N ILE A 50 12.45 5.02 -8.89
CA ILE A 50 12.28 4.60 -7.51
C ILE A 50 12.55 5.80 -6.59
N PRO A 51 11.65 6.10 -5.63
CA PRO A 51 11.87 7.19 -4.70
C PRO A 51 13.10 6.97 -3.82
N ALA A 52 13.94 7.99 -3.81
CA ALA A 52 14.94 8.22 -2.78
C ALA A 52 14.33 9.06 -1.66
N GLU A 53 14.94 9.02 -0.47
CA GLU A 53 14.50 9.85 0.65
C GLU A 53 14.61 11.34 0.27
N GLY A 54 13.47 12.05 0.29
CA GLY A 54 13.38 13.46 -0.08
C GLY A 54 13.11 13.75 -1.56
N ASP A 55 13.04 12.75 -2.45
CA ASP A 55 12.51 12.94 -3.80
C ASP A 55 10.97 12.86 -3.76
N ALA A 56 10.35 14.04 -3.85
CA ALA A 56 8.90 14.19 -3.95
C ALA A 56 8.50 14.87 -5.28
N GLU A 57 9.47 15.14 -6.16
CA GLU A 57 9.21 15.88 -7.39
C GLU A 57 8.76 14.97 -8.53
N ARG A 58 9.37 13.78 -8.62
CA ARG A 58 9.20 12.86 -9.76
C ARG A 58 8.60 11.52 -9.36
N CYS A 59 8.82 11.13 -8.13
CA CYS A 59 8.27 9.95 -7.47
C CYS A 59 7.95 10.32 -6.03
N TYR A 60 7.37 9.41 -5.26
CA TYR A 60 6.96 9.76 -3.91
C TYR A 60 6.97 8.58 -2.94
N LEU A 61 7.25 8.89 -1.70
CA LEU A 61 7.29 7.93 -0.62
C LEU A 61 6.65 8.57 0.60
N THR A 62 5.48 8.05 0.99
CA THR A 62 4.77 8.60 2.15
C THR A 62 5.62 8.41 3.42
N PRO A 63 5.42 9.28 4.43
CA PRO A 63 5.80 8.98 5.79
C PRO A 63 5.27 7.61 6.25
N VAL A 64 5.95 7.01 7.23
CA VAL A 64 5.44 5.79 7.87
C VAL A 64 4.29 6.17 8.80
N ALA A 65 3.10 5.66 8.49
CA ALA A 65 1.93 5.80 9.33
C ALA A 65 1.90 4.72 10.43
N ALA A 66 1.49 5.13 11.62
CA ALA A 66 1.37 4.28 12.80
C ALA A 66 -0.10 3.85 13.02
N PRO A 67 -0.37 2.86 13.87
CA PRO A 67 -1.74 2.47 14.19
C PRO A 67 -2.56 3.66 14.68
N ARG A 68 -3.85 3.75 14.32
CA ARG A 68 -4.75 4.84 14.72
C ARG A 68 -4.36 6.22 14.16
N SER A 69 -3.45 6.29 13.18
CA SER A 69 -3.15 7.53 12.47
C SER A 69 -4.19 7.89 11.41
N GLY A 70 -5.10 6.97 11.07
CA GLY A 70 -6.18 7.24 10.13
C GLY A 70 -7.09 8.35 10.64
N GLN A 71 -7.13 9.46 9.88
CA GLN A 71 -8.24 10.42 9.91
C GLN A 71 -9.02 10.12 8.63
N GLY A 72 -10.34 9.86 8.70
CA GLY A 72 -11.12 9.42 7.52
C GLY A 72 -10.83 10.28 6.27
N TYR A 73 -10.80 9.77 5.04
CA TYR A 73 -11.50 8.65 4.37
C TYR A 73 -10.60 7.83 3.41
N TYR A 74 -11.12 6.75 2.77
CA TYR A 74 -10.44 5.75 1.89
C TYR A 74 -11.48 4.73 1.32
N THR A 75 -12.70 5.20 1.05
CA THR A 75 -13.96 4.77 1.70
C THR A 75 -14.51 3.35 1.42
N LEU A 76 -15.00 2.68 2.49
CA LEU A 76 -15.95 1.54 2.43
C LEU A 76 -17.23 1.90 3.21
N THR A 77 -17.34 3.14 3.70
CA THR A 77 -18.54 3.73 4.31
C THR A 77 -18.46 5.24 4.03
N ALA A 78 -19.60 5.84 3.69
CA ALA A 78 -19.67 7.10 2.95
C ALA A 78 -19.38 8.38 3.76
N ALA A 79 -18.61 9.29 3.13
CA ALA A 79 -19.08 10.63 2.78
C ALA A 79 -19.19 10.85 1.25
N ASP A 80 -18.55 9.99 0.42
CA ASP A 80 -18.27 10.31 -1.00
C ASP A 80 -18.83 9.30 -2.01
N GLY A 81 -19.67 8.33 -1.59
CA GLY A 81 -20.57 7.60 -2.49
C GLY A 81 -20.12 6.23 -3.03
N ALA A 82 -18.99 5.64 -2.63
CA ALA A 82 -18.70 4.24 -2.96
C ALA A 82 -19.51 3.28 -2.05
N PRO A 83 -20.29 2.32 -2.60
CA PRO A 83 -20.98 1.34 -1.78
C PRO A 83 -19.99 0.43 -1.05
N CYS A 84 -20.26 0.14 0.22
CA CYS A 84 -19.54 -0.90 0.94
C CYS A 84 -19.68 -2.22 0.16
N PRO A 85 -18.58 -2.88 -0.22
CA PRO A 85 -18.62 -4.21 -0.80
C PRO A 85 -19.42 -5.16 0.08
N GLU A 86 -20.21 -6.03 -0.55
CA GLU A 86 -21.14 -6.94 0.13
C GLU A 86 -20.43 -7.93 1.08
N ASP A 87 -19.14 -8.18 0.84
CA ASP A 87 -18.27 -9.03 1.63
C ASP A 87 -17.61 -8.32 2.83
N VAL A 88 -17.80 -7.00 2.97
CA VAL A 88 -17.30 -6.23 4.11
C VAL A 88 -18.45 -5.79 5.00
N SER A 89 -18.43 -6.22 6.26
CA SER A 89 -19.44 -5.77 7.23
C SER A 89 -19.28 -4.28 7.58
N PRO A 90 -20.36 -3.55 7.92
CA PRO A 90 -20.27 -2.16 8.35
C PRO A 90 -19.34 -1.93 9.56
N ASP A 91 -19.29 -2.90 10.48
CA ASP A 91 -18.38 -2.84 11.63
C ASP A 91 -16.91 -3.00 11.22
N GLU A 92 -16.61 -3.88 10.26
CA GLU A 92 -15.27 -4.01 9.69
C GLU A 92 -14.85 -2.76 8.91
N ALA A 93 -15.78 -2.18 8.14
CA ALA A 93 -15.56 -0.93 7.42
C ALA A 93 -15.27 0.25 8.36
N ARG A 94 -15.95 0.31 9.52
CA ARG A 94 -15.73 1.32 10.57
C ARG A 94 -14.42 1.10 11.32
N LEU A 95 -14.12 -0.13 11.73
CA LEU A 95 -12.89 -0.45 12.46
C LEU A 95 -11.65 -0.19 11.62
N SER A 96 -11.72 -0.49 10.32
CA SER A 96 -10.58 -0.25 9.44
C SER A 96 -10.23 1.25 9.32
N GLN A 97 -11.16 2.19 9.62
CA GLN A 97 -10.94 3.64 9.36
C GLN A 97 -9.78 4.22 10.17
N GLN A 98 -9.34 3.48 11.18
CA GLN A 98 -8.25 3.82 12.06
C GLN A 98 -6.97 3.05 11.71
N ASP A 99 -6.99 2.22 10.68
CA ASP A 99 -5.81 1.49 10.25
C ASP A 99 -4.79 2.45 9.61
N SER A 100 -3.50 2.16 9.75
CA SER A 100 -2.44 3.04 9.26
C SER A 100 -2.44 3.17 7.73
N GLU A 101 -2.97 2.22 6.97
CA GLU A 101 -3.02 2.35 5.51
C GLU A 101 -3.95 3.47 5.05
N VAL A 102 -4.99 3.83 5.83
CA VAL A 102 -5.93 4.93 5.50
C VAL A 102 -5.15 6.20 5.20
N ALA A 103 -4.33 6.61 6.15
CA ALA A 103 -3.58 7.86 6.10
C ALA A 103 -2.63 7.86 4.90
N THR A 104 -1.96 6.73 4.66
CA THR A 104 -1.01 6.62 3.56
C THR A 104 -1.68 6.59 2.20
N LEU A 105 -2.87 5.98 2.09
CA LEU A 105 -3.65 5.95 0.84
C LEU A 105 -4.14 7.35 0.47
N LEU A 106 -4.65 8.12 1.44
CA LEU A 106 -5.02 9.52 1.22
C LEU A 106 -3.85 10.36 0.75
N GLU A 107 -2.75 10.33 1.50
CA GLU A 107 -1.57 11.13 1.19
C GLU A 107 -0.97 10.78 -0.18
N ALA A 108 -0.95 9.48 -0.53
CA ALA A 108 -0.54 9.05 -1.86
C ALA A 108 -1.53 9.48 -2.95
N TYR A 109 -2.84 9.41 -2.70
CA TYR A 109 -3.86 9.86 -3.64
C TYR A 109 -3.72 11.35 -3.94
N ASP A 110 -3.55 12.17 -2.91
CA ASP A 110 -3.38 13.63 -3.02
C ASP A 110 -2.15 13.95 -3.86
N TRP A 111 -0.99 13.36 -3.52
CA TRP A 111 0.23 13.58 -4.29
C TRP A 111 0.11 13.12 -5.75
N ILE A 112 -0.48 11.94 -6.00
CA ILE A 112 -0.65 11.43 -7.37
C ILE A 112 -1.58 12.34 -8.17
N SER A 113 -2.68 12.78 -7.57
CA SER A 113 -3.70 13.63 -8.20
C SER A 113 -3.18 15.01 -8.53
N ASP A 114 -2.40 15.62 -7.63
CA ASP A 114 -1.89 16.97 -7.78
C ASP A 114 -0.63 17.02 -8.64
N GLN A 115 0.24 16.01 -8.53
CA GLN A 115 1.57 16.03 -9.11
C GLN A 115 1.90 14.80 -9.94
N GLY A 116 1.71 13.59 -9.38
CA GLY A 116 2.16 12.34 -10.01
C GLY A 116 1.66 12.15 -11.44
N LEU A 117 0.37 12.42 -11.69
CA LEU A 117 -0.21 12.32 -13.03
C LEU A 117 0.33 13.37 -14.02
N SER A 118 0.79 14.51 -13.53
CA SER A 118 1.36 15.57 -14.37
C SER A 118 2.74 15.17 -14.89
N VAL A 119 3.57 14.58 -14.02
CA VAL A 119 4.95 14.18 -14.33
C VAL A 119 5.06 12.81 -15.01
N ALA A 120 4.08 11.93 -14.82
CA ALA A 120 4.04 10.62 -15.46
C ALA A 120 3.85 10.70 -16.97
N THR A 121 4.69 9.94 -17.69
CA THR A 121 4.66 9.82 -19.15
C THR A 121 4.18 8.43 -19.61
N GLU A 122 4.49 7.38 -18.85
CA GLU A 122 4.21 5.99 -19.22
C GLU A 122 3.44 5.24 -18.12
N SER A 123 3.90 5.30 -16.87
CA SER A 123 3.35 4.48 -15.80
C SER A 123 3.42 5.07 -14.41
N ILE A 124 2.48 4.66 -13.56
CA ILE A 124 2.49 4.88 -12.12
C ILE A 124 2.31 3.51 -11.44
N GLN A 125 3.22 3.16 -10.54
CA GLN A 125 3.12 1.96 -9.71
C GLN A 125 3.02 2.39 -8.26
N VAL A 126 1.94 1.99 -7.60
CA VAL A 126 1.69 2.30 -6.19
C VAL A 126 1.84 1.01 -5.40
N ILE A 127 2.72 1.01 -4.41
CA ILE A 127 3.01 -0.18 -3.59
C ILE A 127 2.71 0.17 -2.13
N LEU A 128 1.64 -0.40 -1.59
CA LEU A 128 1.40 -0.43 -0.14
C LEU A 128 2.41 -1.38 0.50
N ILE A 129 3.23 -0.89 1.41
CA ILE A 129 4.18 -1.68 2.17
C ILE A 129 3.74 -1.67 3.63
N SER A 130 3.56 -2.86 4.23
CA SER A 130 3.08 -3.02 5.60
C SER A 130 3.78 -4.17 6.33
N ASN A 131 3.84 -4.11 7.66
CA ASN A 131 4.32 -5.22 8.50
C ASN A 131 3.27 -6.32 8.73
N ILE A 132 2.04 -6.13 8.29
CA ILE A 132 0.96 -7.13 8.38
C ILE A 132 0.20 -7.08 7.06
N GLY A 133 -0.23 -8.24 6.56
CA GLY A 133 -1.01 -8.32 5.34
C GLY A 133 -2.28 -7.47 5.38
N PRO A 134 -2.84 -7.08 4.23
CA PRO A 134 -4.14 -6.41 4.22
C PRO A 134 -5.22 -7.39 4.69
N CYS A 135 -6.13 -6.94 5.57
CA CYS A 135 -7.35 -7.68 5.89
C CYS A 135 -8.39 -7.54 4.76
N THR A 136 -9.54 -8.20 4.85
CA THR A 136 -10.60 -8.12 3.82
C THR A 136 -10.98 -6.67 3.50
N GLY A 137 -11.23 -5.84 4.52
CA GLY A 137 -11.43 -4.39 4.35
C GLY A 137 -10.27 -3.68 3.62
N CYS A 138 -9.01 -3.91 4.02
CA CYS A 138 -7.86 -3.29 3.36
C CYS A 138 -7.75 -3.70 1.87
N LYS A 139 -8.06 -4.96 1.53
CA LYS A 139 -8.02 -5.45 0.14
C LYS A 139 -9.02 -4.72 -0.75
N ALA A 140 -10.25 -4.56 -0.26
CA ALA A 140 -11.30 -3.83 -0.97
C ALA A 140 -10.91 -2.35 -1.19
N ARG A 141 -10.21 -1.75 -0.23
CA ARG A 141 -9.75 -0.35 -0.35
C ARG A 141 -8.69 -0.15 -1.39
N LEU A 142 -7.76 -1.08 -1.51
CA LEU A 142 -6.79 -1.04 -2.60
C LEU A 142 -7.49 -1.08 -3.97
N GLN A 143 -8.58 -1.85 -4.10
CA GLN A 143 -9.37 -1.89 -5.33
C GLN A 143 -10.07 -0.56 -5.62
N ILE A 144 -10.68 0.06 -4.60
CA ILE A 144 -11.33 1.38 -4.72
C ILE A 144 -10.29 2.44 -5.08
N PHE A 145 -9.17 2.48 -4.35
CA PHE A 145 -8.06 3.38 -4.61
C PHE A 145 -7.53 3.24 -6.04
N TYR A 146 -7.38 2.02 -6.55
CA TYR A 146 -7.02 1.79 -7.95
C TYR A 146 -8.06 2.38 -8.92
N ALA A 147 -9.35 2.15 -8.67
CA ALA A 147 -10.42 2.68 -9.51
C ALA A 147 -10.45 4.21 -9.51
N ASP A 148 -10.26 4.83 -8.35
CA ASP A 148 -10.21 6.30 -8.20
C ASP A 148 -9.03 6.91 -8.96
N LEU A 149 -7.85 6.30 -8.89
CA LEU A 149 -6.69 6.75 -9.67
C LEU A 149 -6.92 6.64 -11.19
N VAL A 150 -7.53 5.55 -11.64
CA VAL A 150 -7.88 5.35 -13.06
C VAL A 150 -8.92 6.39 -13.50
N ALA A 151 -9.94 6.63 -12.69
CA ALA A 151 -10.95 7.66 -12.94
C ALA A 151 -10.31 9.05 -13.02
N LYS A 152 -9.39 9.36 -12.09
CA LYS A 152 -8.68 10.64 -12.06
C LYS A 152 -7.81 10.85 -13.29
N ALA A 153 -7.05 9.84 -13.70
CA ALA A 153 -6.26 9.89 -14.93
C ALA A 153 -7.15 10.11 -16.17
N SER A 154 -8.30 9.44 -16.23
CA SER A 154 -9.27 9.60 -17.31
C SER A 154 -9.89 11.01 -17.34
N GLU A 155 -10.23 11.59 -16.18
CA GLU A 155 -10.79 12.93 -16.05
C GLU A 155 -9.91 14.00 -16.72
N ILE A 156 -8.59 13.89 -16.52
CA ILE A 156 -7.60 14.83 -17.05
C ILE A 156 -7.04 14.41 -18.42
N GLY A 157 -7.60 13.36 -19.04
CA GLY A 157 -7.18 12.86 -20.35
C GLY A 157 -5.79 12.25 -20.40
N LYS A 158 -5.24 11.81 -19.25
CA LYS A 158 -3.92 11.17 -19.16
C LYS A 158 -4.03 9.68 -19.50
N LYS A 159 -3.18 9.23 -20.42
CA LYS A 159 -3.02 7.81 -20.79
C LYS A 159 -1.76 7.25 -20.15
N VAL A 160 -1.87 6.91 -18.87
CA VAL A 160 -0.77 6.31 -18.09
C VAL A 160 -1.19 4.94 -17.59
N SER A 161 -0.27 3.98 -17.59
CA SER A 161 -0.51 2.65 -17.03
C SER A 161 -0.41 2.71 -15.50
N ILE A 162 -1.51 2.49 -14.80
CA ILE A 162 -1.55 2.49 -13.34
C ILE A 162 -1.53 1.05 -12.83
N THR A 163 -0.68 0.76 -11.85
CA THR A 163 -0.68 -0.51 -11.12
C THR A 163 -0.68 -0.25 -9.63
N VAL A 164 -1.41 -1.08 -8.88
CA VAL A 164 -1.45 -1.02 -7.42
C VAL A 164 -1.09 -2.41 -6.89
N ALA A 165 -0.19 -2.45 -5.91
CA ALA A 165 0.30 -3.66 -5.29
C ALA A 165 0.37 -3.52 -3.77
N SER A 166 0.41 -4.66 -3.08
CA SER A 166 0.68 -4.74 -1.65
C SER A 166 1.86 -5.65 -1.38
N VAL A 167 2.71 -5.23 -0.44
CA VAL A 167 3.85 -5.97 0.08
C VAL A 167 3.72 -6.06 1.59
N TYR A 168 3.87 -7.28 2.12
CA TYR A 168 3.82 -7.54 3.55
C TYR A 168 4.69 -8.73 3.95
N ASN A 169 5.12 -8.80 5.21
CA ASN A 169 6.03 -9.84 5.70
C ASN A 169 5.37 -10.87 6.63
N THR A 170 4.07 -10.76 6.91
CA THR A 170 3.31 -11.80 7.62
C THR A 170 2.82 -12.85 6.63
N ALA A 171 3.03 -14.13 6.92
CA ALA A 171 2.43 -15.19 6.13
C ALA A 171 0.91 -15.04 6.06
N GLU A 172 0.35 -15.34 4.87
CA GLU A 172 -1.09 -15.51 4.65
C GLU A 172 -1.69 -16.36 5.78
N ALA A 173 -2.79 -15.87 6.36
CA ALA A 173 -3.52 -16.51 7.46
C ALA A 173 -2.89 -16.48 8.89
N SER A 174 -1.77 -15.81 9.14
CA SER A 174 -1.12 -15.95 10.46
C SER A 174 -1.83 -15.30 11.66
N ARG A 175 -2.80 -14.38 11.50
CA ARG A 175 -3.45 -13.70 12.64
C ARG A 175 -4.88 -13.22 12.38
N ASP A 176 -5.87 -14.11 12.46
CA ASP A 176 -7.29 -13.72 12.66
C ASP A 176 -7.55 -13.22 14.11
N ARG A 177 -6.48 -12.93 14.86
CA ARG A 177 -6.53 -12.63 16.31
C ARG A 177 -6.52 -11.14 16.64
N THR A 178 -6.25 -10.27 15.67
CA THR A 178 -6.06 -8.82 15.90
C THR A 178 -7.37 -8.06 16.08
N ARG A 179 -8.54 -8.63 15.75
CA ARG A 179 -9.84 -7.95 15.83
C ARG A 179 -10.88 -8.62 16.74
N GLY A 180 -10.47 -9.68 17.46
CA GLY A 180 -11.33 -10.45 18.37
C GLY A 180 -12.23 -11.47 17.65
N ASP A 181 -12.80 -12.41 18.41
CA ASP A 181 -13.57 -13.58 17.93
C ASP A 181 -14.87 -13.26 17.14
N LYS A 182 -15.10 -12.01 16.74
CA LYS A 182 -16.41 -11.54 16.24
C LYS A 182 -16.46 -11.19 14.76
N ILE A 183 -15.33 -11.04 14.07
CA ILE A 183 -15.29 -10.74 12.63
C ILE A 183 -14.23 -11.64 12.00
N GLY A 184 -14.65 -12.65 11.23
CA GLY A 184 -13.71 -13.50 10.50
C GLY A 184 -13.02 -12.70 9.41
N THR A 185 -11.72 -12.44 9.54
CA THR A 185 -10.95 -11.65 8.58
C THR A 185 -9.76 -12.46 8.06
N THR A 186 -9.58 -12.50 6.74
CA THR A 186 -8.40 -13.15 6.16
C THR A 186 -7.33 -12.12 5.85
N TYR A 187 -6.18 -12.26 6.50
CA TYR A 187 -5.01 -11.44 6.28
C TYR A 187 -4.14 -11.97 5.13
N GLY A 188 -3.73 -11.07 4.24
CA GLY A 188 -2.93 -11.40 3.05
C GLY A 188 -3.77 -11.96 1.89
N TYR A 189 -3.17 -12.07 0.72
CA TYR A 189 -3.77 -12.59 -0.50
C TYR A 189 -3.29 -14.02 -0.74
N PRO A 190 -4.16 -15.04 -0.82
CA PRO A 190 -3.77 -16.46 -0.98
C PRO A 190 -2.87 -16.79 -2.18
N ASP A 191 -2.84 -15.89 -3.17
CA ASP A 191 -2.12 -15.99 -4.43
C ASP A 191 -0.95 -15.00 -4.51
N ALA A 192 -0.53 -14.41 -3.39
CA ALA A 192 0.63 -13.54 -3.36
C ALA A 192 1.93 -14.30 -3.62
N VAL A 193 2.83 -13.68 -4.37
CA VAL A 193 4.14 -14.26 -4.67
C VAL A 193 5.06 -14.05 -3.46
N LYS A 194 5.46 -15.16 -2.85
CA LYS A 194 6.49 -15.15 -1.79
C LYS A 194 7.87 -14.91 -2.39
N THR A 195 8.49 -13.79 -2.00
CA THR A 195 9.82 -13.38 -2.46
C THR A 195 10.82 -13.42 -1.30
N PRO A 196 11.88 -14.24 -1.37
CA PRO A 196 12.93 -14.24 -0.36
C PRO A 196 13.78 -12.98 -0.44
N TYR A 197 14.27 -12.49 0.71
CA TYR A 197 15.19 -11.37 0.76
C TYR A 197 16.22 -11.54 1.87
N SER A 198 17.31 -10.78 1.76
CA SER A 198 18.25 -10.56 2.86
C SER A 198 18.43 -9.07 3.12
N PHE A 199 18.33 -8.68 4.39
CA PHE A 199 18.51 -7.30 4.84
C PHE A 199 19.38 -7.29 6.08
N SER A 200 20.50 -6.55 6.06
CA SER A 200 21.42 -6.43 7.20
C SER A 200 21.85 -7.78 7.81
N GLY A 201 22.05 -8.79 6.95
CA GLY A 201 22.43 -10.16 7.36
C GLY A 201 21.28 -11.02 7.88
N GLN A 202 20.06 -10.49 8.00
CA GLN A 202 18.87 -11.27 8.30
C GLN A 202 18.25 -11.80 7.00
N GLN A 203 17.72 -13.01 7.03
CA GLN A 203 16.96 -13.61 5.93
C GLN A 203 15.46 -13.53 6.24
N GLY A 204 14.66 -13.23 5.23
CA GLY A 204 13.21 -13.14 5.36
C GLY A 204 12.49 -13.42 4.05
N ALA A 205 11.18 -13.30 4.07
CA ALA A 205 10.36 -13.30 2.86
C ALA A 205 9.25 -12.27 2.99
N TYR A 206 8.88 -11.66 1.88
CA TYR A 206 7.67 -10.86 1.77
C TYR A 206 6.73 -11.46 0.72
N TRP A 207 5.47 -11.11 0.82
CA TRP A 207 4.40 -11.51 -0.09
C TRP A 207 4.02 -10.30 -0.91
N LEU A 208 4.10 -10.44 -2.24
CA LEU A 208 3.71 -9.40 -3.19
C LEU A 208 2.43 -9.83 -3.90
N PHE A 209 1.40 -9.01 -3.80
CA PHE A 209 0.19 -9.16 -4.60
C PHE A 209 -0.01 -7.91 -5.46
N ARG A 210 -0.28 -8.10 -6.75
CA ARG A 210 -0.64 -7.02 -7.67
C ARG A 210 -2.14 -7.12 -7.94
N LEU A 211 -2.84 -6.00 -7.82
CA LEU A 211 -4.26 -5.98 -8.16
C LEU A 211 -4.45 -6.40 -9.62
N PRO A 212 -5.42 -7.26 -9.91
CA PRO A 212 -5.80 -7.54 -11.29
C PRO A 212 -6.32 -6.23 -11.87
N GLY A 213 -5.69 -5.73 -12.95
CA GLY A 213 -6.18 -4.55 -13.64
C GLY A 213 -7.65 -4.72 -14.00
N LEU A 214 -8.46 -3.67 -13.83
CA LEU A 214 -9.85 -3.65 -14.31
C LEU A 214 -9.82 -4.00 -15.81
N LYS A 215 -10.52 -5.09 -16.17
CA LYS A 215 -10.66 -5.56 -17.55
C LYS A 215 -11.60 -4.68 -18.35
#